data_AF-A0A535QB99-F1
#
_entry.id   AF-A0A535QB99-F1
#
_cell.length_a   1.000
_cell.length_b   1.000
_cell.length_c   1.000
_cell.angle_alpha   90.00
_cell.angle_beta   90.00
_cell.angle_gamma   90.00
#
_symmetry.space_group_name_H-M   'P 1'
#
loop_
_entity.id
_entity.type
_entity.pdbx_description
1 polymer ?
#
loop_
_entity_poly.entity_id
_entity_poly.type
_entity_poly.pdbx_seq_one_letter_code
_entity_poly.pdbx_strand_id
1 'polypeptide(L)'
;MAVSGSRSRIGGVPVITVEAPAPRRAVLAFRVGRADETLPIGGITHLVEHLALLPFQEQPYQYGGVVEGDRTIFWVQGSEAEIGEFFGKLCANLANLPLDRLADQARILETEARSRKHSAVESLLNIRYGSRGWGSMVFPEYGLMRPDPDRVRQWAERWFTAGNAALGVSGPADGISLELRPGNRMPPPDLNPVPIRTPAWMHQRQPGIAIGFIGPRSIQFAALLRTLVRHGRTRLRFEESLSYEVSHHTVRLTDGLSHGSLWADGLPESMSRVWTGLLAVIDQLRSEGPSEAELREDVEMLRKDIDNPAWPLAVLDRFISNELLAVPTESTDELLATLEQTKAPEYQALLEEMFASAIALVPDGVAVLDSRFTAVPIWSTDATAGREYRLRTPRTAVQGQMYRLLVGESAVSLAHGPGQFVTVPYRDCQAVLAWDDGSRTLFSADSFRLHVRPADWAGGDKITQALDAHLSKDLGVPMGPRPNPDPESLSGTAPANAVLPRRRFAFNWRRAIIAGILLIAFYTLAALLRVALGGH
;
A
#
# COMPACT_ATOMS: atom_id res chain seq x y z
N MET A 1 4.78 29.90 -21.26
CA MET A 1 4.04 29.23 -22.36
C MET A 1 3.63 27.87 -21.82
N ALA A 2 2.34 27.53 -21.87
CA ALA A 2 1.87 26.22 -21.41
C ALA A 2 2.58 25.10 -22.16
N VAL A 3 3.09 24.10 -21.43
CA VAL A 3 3.68 22.91 -22.05
C VAL A 3 2.58 22.17 -22.78
N SER A 4 2.57 22.26 -24.10
CA SER A 4 1.70 21.46 -24.96
C SER A 4 2.52 20.25 -25.45
N GLY A 5 1.97 19.06 -25.25
CA GLY A 5 2.58 17.83 -25.75
C GLY A 5 2.16 17.59 -27.19
N SER A 6 3.10 17.19 -28.06
CA SER A 6 2.75 16.69 -29.39
C SER A 6 2.45 15.19 -29.31
N ARG A 7 1.51 14.71 -30.13
CA ARG A 7 1.14 13.29 -30.19
C ARG A 7 1.44 12.71 -31.55
N SER A 8 2.07 11.54 -31.56
CA SER A 8 2.34 10.76 -32.77
C SER A 8 2.30 9.27 -32.46
N ARG A 9 2.76 8.43 -33.40
CA ARG A 9 2.88 6.98 -33.22
C ARG A 9 4.20 6.49 -33.82
N ILE A 10 4.84 5.55 -33.12
CA ILE A 10 5.96 4.76 -33.64
C ILE A 10 5.51 3.30 -33.65
N GLY A 11 5.34 2.75 -34.86
CA GLY A 11 4.66 1.46 -35.04
C GLY A 11 3.23 1.49 -34.48
N GLY A 12 2.96 0.69 -33.45
CA GLY A 12 1.68 0.65 -32.74
C GLY A 12 1.62 1.49 -31.44
N VAL A 13 2.74 2.08 -31.02
CA VAL A 13 2.86 2.73 -29.70
C VAL A 13 2.52 4.22 -29.80
N PRO A 14 1.57 4.75 -29.01
CA PRO A 14 1.37 6.19 -28.86
C PRO A 14 2.62 6.88 -28.34
N VAL A 15 3.00 7.98 -28.96
CA VAL A 15 4.17 8.79 -28.57
C VAL A 15 3.71 10.18 -28.16
N ILE A 16 4.19 10.63 -27.01
CA ILE A 16 3.96 11.96 -26.47
C ILE A 16 5.32 12.65 -26.36
N THR A 17 5.48 13.82 -26.98
CA THR A 17 6.69 14.62 -26.83
C THR A 17 6.40 15.92 -26.11
N VAL A 18 7.32 16.34 -25.24
CA VAL A 18 7.30 17.67 -24.59
C VAL A 18 8.66 18.32 -24.76
N GLU A 19 8.69 19.64 -24.92
CA GLU A 19 9.94 20.38 -24.87
C GLU A 19 10.40 20.52 -23.42
N ALA A 20 11.63 20.09 -23.13
CA ALA A 20 12.24 20.21 -21.80
C ALA A 20 13.75 20.50 -21.92
N PRO A 21 14.36 21.14 -20.91
CA PRO A 21 15.81 21.31 -20.87
C PRO A 21 16.55 19.98 -20.89
N ALA A 22 17.74 19.98 -21.49
CA ALA A 22 18.66 18.84 -21.44
C ALA A 22 19.03 18.50 -19.97
N PRO A 23 19.42 17.24 -19.67
CA PRO A 23 19.54 16.10 -20.60
C PRO A 23 18.19 15.52 -21.04
N ARG A 24 18.14 15.00 -22.27
CA ARG A 24 16.92 14.39 -22.83
C ARG A 24 16.55 13.15 -22.03
N ARG A 25 15.26 12.98 -21.75
CA ARG A 25 14.68 11.86 -21.04
C ARG A 25 13.62 11.20 -21.90
N ALA A 26 13.53 9.90 -21.81
CA ALA A 26 12.45 9.16 -22.43
C ALA A 26 11.96 8.03 -21.52
N VAL A 27 10.67 7.73 -21.64
CA VAL A 27 9.93 6.84 -20.76
C VAL A 27 9.04 5.95 -21.62
N LEU A 28 9.25 4.65 -21.59
CA LEU A 28 8.32 3.67 -22.16
C LEU A 28 7.55 3.02 -21.00
N ALA A 29 6.24 3.25 -20.97
CA ALA A 29 5.38 2.73 -19.93
C ALA A 29 4.37 1.72 -20.49
N PHE A 30 4.09 0.68 -19.72
CA PHE A 30 3.08 -0.34 -20.01
C PHE A 30 2.00 -0.29 -18.95
N ARG A 31 0.73 -0.40 -19.34
CA ARG A 31 -0.39 -0.51 -18.38
C ARG A 31 -0.36 -1.94 -17.82
N VAL A 32 0.48 -2.16 -16.82
CA VAL A 32 0.58 -3.38 -16.01
C VAL A 32 1.40 -3.04 -14.77
N GLY A 33 0.90 -3.32 -13.57
CA GLY A 33 1.64 -3.12 -12.34
C GLY A 33 1.33 -4.19 -11.30
N ARG A 34 1.78 -3.97 -10.06
CA ARG A 34 1.58 -4.94 -8.95
C ARG A 34 0.10 -5.20 -8.64
N ALA A 35 -0.78 -4.24 -8.89
CA ALA A 35 -2.22 -4.39 -8.68
C ALA A 35 -2.91 -5.28 -9.74
N ASP A 36 -2.22 -5.63 -10.84
CA ASP A 36 -2.74 -6.57 -11.84
C ASP A 36 -2.42 -8.03 -11.50
N GLU A 37 -1.58 -8.26 -10.50
CA GLU A 37 -1.11 -9.58 -10.12
C GLU A 37 -2.06 -10.26 -9.12
N THR A 38 -2.12 -11.59 -9.16
CA THR A 38 -2.70 -12.37 -8.06
C THR A 38 -1.62 -12.69 -7.04
N LEU A 39 -1.99 -12.87 -5.77
CA LEU A 39 -1.03 -13.16 -4.71
C LEU A 39 -0.07 -14.33 -5.01
N PRO A 40 -0.50 -15.47 -5.61
CA PRO A 40 0.39 -16.59 -5.87
C PRO A 40 1.51 -16.29 -6.88
N ILE A 41 1.30 -15.29 -7.75
CA ILE A 41 2.29 -14.87 -8.76
C ILE A 41 2.84 -13.47 -8.46
N GLY A 42 2.62 -12.93 -7.25
CA GLY A 42 3.08 -11.59 -6.88
C GLY A 42 4.59 -11.44 -7.12
N GLY A 43 4.99 -10.35 -7.78
CA GLY A 43 6.35 -10.08 -8.25
C GLY A 43 6.64 -10.52 -9.68
N ILE A 44 5.69 -11.12 -10.40
CA ILE A 44 5.92 -11.57 -11.79
C ILE A 44 6.22 -10.40 -12.74
N THR A 45 5.60 -9.23 -12.55
CA THR A 45 5.88 -8.03 -13.34
C THR A 45 7.25 -7.46 -13.02
N HIS A 46 7.63 -7.50 -11.73
CA HIS A 46 8.95 -7.09 -11.26
C HIS A 46 10.06 -7.98 -11.83
N LEU A 47 9.82 -9.29 -11.93
CA LEU A 47 10.73 -10.21 -12.62
C LEU A 47 10.89 -9.87 -14.11
N VAL A 48 9.81 -9.54 -14.82
CA VAL A 48 9.91 -9.13 -16.24
C VAL A 48 10.76 -7.87 -16.38
N GLU A 49 10.55 -6.87 -15.51
CA GLU A 49 11.33 -5.63 -15.50
C GLU A 49 12.83 -5.90 -15.28
N HIS A 50 13.18 -6.66 -14.23
CA HIS A 50 14.56 -7.05 -13.94
C HIS A 50 15.21 -7.82 -15.08
N LEU A 51 14.50 -8.81 -15.65
CA LEU A 51 15.02 -9.63 -16.74
C LEU A 51 15.20 -8.82 -18.03
N ALA A 52 14.32 -7.85 -18.30
CA ALA A 52 14.42 -6.99 -19.48
C ALA A 52 15.61 -6.03 -19.39
N LEU A 53 15.95 -5.55 -18.18
CA LEU A 53 17.09 -4.67 -17.93
C LEU A 53 18.41 -5.39 -17.65
N LEU A 54 18.38 -6.68 -17.32
CA LEU A 54 19.57 -7.47 -16.97
C LEU A 54 20.74 -7.32 -17.96
N PRO A 55 20.55 -7.29 -19.30
CA PRO A 55 21.66 -7.19 -20.23
C PRO A 55 22.35 -5.82 -20.31
N PHE A 56 21.75 -4.76 -19.73
CA PHE A 56 22.30 -3.40 -19.86
C PHE A 56 23.52 -3.16 -18.98
N GLN A 57 23.62 -3.77 -17.79
CA GLN A 57 24.76 -3.62 -16.87
C GLN A 57 25.17 -2.13 -16.68
N GLU A 58 26.47 -1.83 -16.52
CA GLU A 58 26.94 -0.45 -16.43
C GLU A 58 26.87 0.25 -17.80
N GLN A 59 26.23 1.42 -17.83
CA GLN A 59 26.10 2.27 -19.02
C GLN A 59 26.64 3.68 -18.71
N PRO A 60 27.13 4.42 -19.72
CA PRO A 60 27.58 5.80 -19.53
C PRO A 60 26.41 6.79 -19.35
N TYR A 61 25.18 6.35 -19.59
CA TYR A 61 23.94 7.10 -19.40
C TYR A 61 23.10 6.52 -18.25
N GLN A 62 22.17 7.33 -17.73
CA GLN A 62 21.27 6.89 -16.66
C GLN A 62 20.06 6.18 -17.26
N TYR A 63 19.70 5.04 -16.71
CA TYR A 63 18.50 4.30 -17.07
C TYR A 63 17.98 3.52 -15.86
N GLY A 64 16.75 3.03 -15.97
CA GLY A 64 16.20 2.12 -14.98
C GLY A 64 14.76 1.74 -15.31
N GLY A 65 14.15 0.99 -14.40
CA GLY A 65 12.74 0.69 -14.44
C GLY A 65 12.10 0.79 -13.07
N VAL A 66 10.77 0.83 -13.07
CA VAL A 66 9.97 0.81 -11.85
C VAL A 66 8.64 0.11 -12.14
N VAL A 67 8.25 -0.78 -11.25
CA VAL A 67 6.91 -1.38 -11.23
C VAL A 67 6.07 -0.66 -10.18
N GLU A 68 5.11 0.13 -10.64
CA GLU A 68 4.11 0.79 -9.81
C GLU A 68 2.88 -0.12 -9.63
N GLY A 69 1.80 0.42 -9.07
CA GLY A 69 0.57 -0.36 -8.87
C GLY A 69 -0.15 -0.69 -10.17
N ASP A 70 -0.28 0.26 -11.11
CA ASP A 70 -1.06 0.12 -12.35
C ASP A 70 -0.21 0.13 -13.63
N ARG A 71 1.09 0.42 -13.53
CA ARG A 71 1.99 0.53 -14.67
C ARG A 71 3.43 0.12 -14.35
N THR A 72 4.13 -0.25 -15.41
CA THR A 72 5.55 -0.56 -15.40
C THR A 72 6.24 0.40 -16.34
N ILE A 73 7.29 1.06 -15.85
CA ILE A 73 7.99 2.11 -16.56
C ILE A 73 9.43 1.69 -16.77
N PHE A 74 9.94 1.88 -17.98
CA PHE A 74 11.36 1.89 -18.29
C PHE A 74 11.74 3.29 -18.73
N TRP A 75 12.85 3.81 -18.20
CA TRP A 75 13.28 5.17 -18.49
C TRP A 75 14.78 5.22 -18.80
N VAL A 76 15.15 6.22 -19.60
CA VAL A 76 16.53 6.51 -19.98
C VAL A 76 16.74 8.02 -20.07
N GLN A 77 17.93 8.49 -19.71
CA GLN A 77 18.37 9.87 -19.82
C GLN A 77 19.74 9.91 -20.51
N GLY A 78 19.80 10.47 -21.71
CA GLY A 78 21.02 10.49 -22.53
C GLY A 78 20.84 11.25 -23.85
N SER A 79 21.77 11.04 -24.77
CA SER A 79 21.70 11.50 -26.15
C SER A 79 20.61 10.76 -26.95
N GLU A 80 20.25 11.29 -28.12
CA GLU A 80 19.27 10.66 -29.01
C GLU A 80 19.66 9.24 -29.43
N ALA A 81 20.94 9.03 -29.75
CA ALA A 81 21.47 7.72 -30.11
C ALA A 81 21.39 6.72 -28.94
N GLU A 82 21.75 7.15 -27.73
CA GLU A 82 21.68 6.31 -26.53
C GLU A 82 20.23 5.94 -26.20
N ILE A 83 19.28 6.86 -26.37
CA ILE A 83 17.85 6.59 -26.16
C ILE A 83 17.32 5.57 -27.19
N GLY A 84 17.65 5.75 -28.47
CA GLY A 84 17.26 4.82 -29.54
C GLY A 84 17.86 3.42 -29.32
N GLU A 85 19.15 3.33 -28.99
CA GLU A 85 19.82 2.07 -28.67
C GLU A 85 19.21 1.40 -27.44
N PHE A 86 18.90 2.17 -26.39
CA PHE A 86 18.29 1.67 -25.18
C PHE A 86 16.95 1.00 -25.46
N PHE A 87 16.03 1.69 -26.14
CA PHE A 87 14.71 1.12 -26.41
C PHE A 87 14.73 -0.01 -27.43
N GLY A 88 15.63 0.03 -28.41
CA GLY A 88 15.83 -1.09 -29.34
C GLY A 88 16.24 -2.37 -28.60
N LYS A 89 17.25 -2.28 -27.72
CA LYS A 89 17.67 -3.41 -26.88
C LYS A 89 16.59 -3.86 -25.90
N LEU A 90 15.89 -2.91 -25.26
CA LEU A 90 14.82 -3.22 -24.31
C LEU A 90 13.69 -4.00 -24.98
N CYS A 91 13.22 -3.55 -26.15
CA CYS A 91 12.16 -4.24 -26.90
C CYS A 91 12.59 -5.66 -27.31
N ALA A 92 13.85 -5.82 -27.76
CA ALA A 92 14.40 -7.14 -28.09
C ALA A 92 14.45 -8.07 -26.86
N ASN A 93 14.82 -7.55 -25.68
CA ASN A 93 14.86 -8.31 -24.43
C ASN A 93 13.46 -8.65 -23.93
N LEU A 94 12.50 -7.73 -24.01
CA LEU A 94 11.10 -8.00 -23.66
C LEU A 94 10.49 -9.10 -24.55
N ALA A 95 10.90 -9.15 -25.83
CA ALA A 95 10.48 -10.21 -26.73
C ALA A 95 11.13 -11.57 -26.41
N ASN A 96 12.34 -11.58 -25.83
CA ASN A 96 13.15 -12.77 -25.54
C ASN A 96 13.87 -12.64 -24.18
N LEU A 97 13.12 -12.82 -23.08
CA LEU A 97 13.67 -12.66 -21.74
C LEU A 97 14.77 -13.70 -21.43
N PRO A 98 15.85 -13.33 -20.70
CA PRO A 98 16.91 -14.25 -20.27
C PRO A 98 16.44 -15.16 -19.11
N LEU A 99 15.51 -16.07 -19.41
CA LEU A 99 14.86 -16.94 -18.42
C LEU A 99 15.83 -17.94 -17.74
N ASP A 100 17.01 -18.18 -18.31
CA ASP A 100 18.08 -18.95 -17.69
C ASP A 100 18.60 -18.28 -16.39
N ARG A 101 18.43 -16.96 -16.26
CA ARG A 101 18.81 -16.17 -15.07
C ARG A 101 17.66 -15.95 -14.10
N LEU A 102 16.47 -16.49 -14.37
CA LEU A 102 15.25 -16.25 -13.60
C LEU A 102 15.43 -16.53 -12.10
N ALA A 103 16.00 -17.67 -11.74
CA ALA A 103 16.20 -18.06 -10.35
C ALA A 103 17.25 -17.20 -9.61
N ASP A 104 18.20 -16.59 -10.34
CA ASP A 104 19.14 -15.63 -9.74
C ASP A 104 18.43 -14.29 -9.48
N GLN A 105 17.67 -13.79 -10.47
CA GLN A 105 16.97 -12.51 -10.35
C GLN A 105 15.90 -12.54 -9.26
N ALA A 106 15.16 -13.65 -9.12
CA ALA A 106 14.20 -13.80 -8.04
C ALA A 106 14.85 -13.68 -6.64
N ARG A 107 16.05 -14.26 -6.44
CA ARG A 107 16.80 -14.16 -5.18
C ARG A 107 17.30 -12.75 -4.90
N ILE A 108 17.67 -11.99 -5.93
CA ILE A 108 18.06 -10.57 -5.78
C ILE A 108 16.84 -9.76 -5.32
N LEU A 109 15.69 -9.96 -5.96
CA LEU A 109 14.44 -9.30 -5.59
C LEU A 109 13.96 -9.66 -4.18
N GLU A 110 14.08 -10.92 -3.78
CA GLU A 110 13.80 -11.33 -2.39
C GLU A 110 14.70 -10.58 -1.38
N THR A 111 15.94 -10.30 -1.75
CA THR A 111 16.88 -9.53 -0.91
C THR A 111 16.45 -8.07 -0.80
N GLU A 112 16.05 -7.46 -1.91
CA GLU A 112 15.51 -6.10 -1.94
C GLU A 112 14.22 -5.99 -1.09
N ALA A 113 13.30 -6.94 -1.25
CA ALA A 113 12.02 -6.97 -0.54
C ALA A 113 12.20 -6.98 0.99
N ARG A 114 13.25 -7.65 1.51
CA ARG A 114 13.55 -7.68 2.95
C ARG A 114 13.97 -6.33 3.53
N SER A 115 14.47 -5.42 2.69
CA SER A 115 14.84 -4.05 3.10
C SER A 115 13.67 -3.06 2.97
N ARG A 116 12.59 -3.44 2.27
CA ARG A 116 11.43 -2.59 2.04
C ARG A 116 10.57 -2.47 3.30
N LYS A 117 10.17 -1.26 3.64
CA LYS A 117 9.16 -1.00 4.67
C LYS A 117 7.79 -0.87 4.01
N HIS A 118 6.76 -1.46 4.61
CA HIS A 118 5.38 -1.25 4.16
C HIS A 118 4.98 0.21 4.32
N SER A 119 4.39 0.79 3.28
CA SER A 119 3.85 2.13 3.33
C SER A 119 2.48 2.16 4.03
N ALA A 120 2.14 3.29 4.64
CA ALA A 120 0.80 3.51 5.16
C ALA A 120 -0.26 3.45 4.04
N VAL A 121 0.10 3.89 2.82
CA VAL A 121 -0.76 3.83 1.63
C VAL A 121 -1.12 2.39 1.25
N GLU A 122 -0.14 1.49 1.14
CA GLU A 122 -0.40 0.06 0.85
C GLU A 122 -1.29 -0.58 1.93
N SER A 123 -1.09 -0.19 3.19
CA SER A 123 -1.88 -0.70 4.31
C SER A 123 -3.34 -0.19 4.26
N LEU A 124 -3.54 1.09 3.94
CA LEU A 124 -4.88 1.67 3.73
C LEU A 124 -5.61 1.01 2.55
N LEU A 125 -4.90 0.75 1.45
CA LEU A 125 -5.43 0.06 0.29
C LEU A 125 -5.74 -1.41 0.60
N ASN A 126 -4.93 -2.09 1.41
CA ASN A 126 -5.19 -3.45 1.86
C ASN A 126 -6.43 -3.56 2.74
N ILE A 127 -6.65 -2.65 3.68
CA ILE A 127 -7.88 -2.65 4.49
C ILE A 127 -9.10 -2.43 3.57
N ARG A 128 -8.97 -1.56 2.56
CA ARG A 128 -10.08 -1.24 1.67
C ARG A 128 -10.41 -2.34 0.67
N TYR A 129 -9.40 -2.91 0.02
CA TYR A 129 -9.55 -3.83 -1.12
C TYR A 129 -9.15 -5.27 -0.79
N GLY A 130 -8.74 -5.52 0.45
CA GLY A 130 -8.34 -6.83 0.92
C GLY A 130 -7.06 -7.31 0.22
N SER A 131 -7.01 -8.58 -0.16
CA SER A 131 -5.83 -9.21 -0.74
C SER A 131 -5.84 -9.27 -2.27
N ARG A 132 -6.67 -8.45 -2.91
CA ARG A 132 -6.84 -8.36 -4.37
C ARG A 132 -6.46 -6.98 -4.89
N GLY A 133 -6.07 -6.92 -6.15
CA GLY A 133 -5.86 -5.64 -6.84
C GLY A 133 -4.89 -4.73 -6.09
N TRP A 134 -5.29 -3.48 -5.90
CA TRP A 134 -4.54 -2.50 -5.11
C TRP A 134 -4.24 -2.92 -3.66
N GLY A 135 -5.06 -3.78 -3.06
CA GLY A 135 -4.85 -4.27 -1.70
C GLY A 135 -3.78 -5.37 -1.59
N SER A 136 -3.38 -6.00 -2.70
CA SER A 136 -2.34 -7.03 -2.72
C SER A 136 -0.92 -6.47 -2.54
N MET A 137 -0.72 -5.17 -2.76
CA MET A 137 0.61 -4.56 -2.79
C MET A 137 1.35 -4.62 -1.45
N VAL A 138 0.61 -4.71 -0.33
CA VAL A 138 1.22 -4.85 1.01
C VAL A 138 1.87 -6.22 1.22
N PHE A 139 1.49 -7.23 0.43
CA PHE A 139 2.01 -8.59 0.61
C PHE A 139 3.39 -8.74 -0.02
N PRO A 140 4.22 -9.65 0.54
CA PRO A 140 5.43 -10.10 -0.13
C PRO A 140 5.15 -10.62 -1.54
N GLU A 141 6.15 -10.48 -2.41
CA GLU A 141 6.13 -11.00 -3.77
C GLU A 141 6.32 -12.52 -3.76
N TYR A 142 5.27 -13.25 -3.35
CA TYR A 142 5.31 -14.69 -3.13
C TYR A 142 5.70 -15.50 -4.38
N GLY A 143 5.45 -14.98 -5.58
CA GLY A 143 5.85 -15.59 -6.84
C GLY A 143 7.37 -15.71 -7.01
N LEU A 144 8.16 -14.92 -6.27
CA LEU A 144 9.63 -15.00 -6.29
C LEU A 144 10.18 -16.27 -5.63
N MET A 145 9.44 -16.89 -4.72
CA MET A 145 9.91 -18.08 -3.98
C MET A 145 10.14 -19.29 -4.89
N ARG A 146 9.37 -19.38 -5.98
CA ARG A 146 9.51 -20.44 -6.97
C ARG A 146 9.05 -19.93 -8.34
N PRO A 147 9.87 -19.13 -9.02
CA PRO A 147 9.46 -18.48 -10.25
C PRO A 147 9.32 -19.52 -11.37
N ASP A 148 8.28 -19.37 -12.19
CA ASP A 148 7.96 -20.26 -13.30
C ASP A 148 8.29 -19.55 -14.64
N PRO A 149 9.26 -20.06 -15.43
CA PRO A 149 9.70 -19.41 -16.65
C PRO A 149 8.61 -19.34 -17.72
N ASP A 150 7.69 -20.30 -17.77
CA ASP A 150 6.60 -20.29 -18.74
C ASP A 150 5.54 -19.26 -18.36
N ARG A 151 5.23 -19.13 -17.06
CA ARG A 151 4.35 -18.06 -16.57
C ARG A 151 4.95 -16.67 -16.82
N VAL A 152 6.25 -16.47 -16.54
CA VAL A 152 6.94 -15.19 -16.80
C VAL A 152 6.91 -14.84 -18.28
N ARG A 153 7.19 -15.81 -19.16
CA ARG A 153 7.08 -15.61 -20.62
C ARG A 153 5.67 -15.21 -21.03
N GLN A 154 4.66 -15.98 -20.62
CA GLN A 154 3.26 -15.70 -20.95
C GLN A 154 2.80 -14.33 -20.41
N TRP A 155 3.28 -13.94 -19.23
CA TRP A 155 3.03 -12.62 -18.67
C TRP A 155 3.63 -11.53 -19.55
N ALA A 156 4.91 -11.65 -19.92
CA ALA A 156 5.56 -10.70 -20.82
C ALA A 156 4.80 -10.56 -22.15
N GLU A 157 4.43 -11.69 -22.75
CA GLU A 157 3.71 -11.75 -24.04
C GLU A 157 2.32 -11.09 -23.97
N ARG A 158 1.63 -11.23 -22.84
CA ARG A 158 0.29 -10.67 -22.65
C ARG A 158 0.32 -9.17 -22.39
N TRP A 159 1.25 -8.69 -21.56
CA TRP A 159 1.19 -7.34 -21.01
C TRP A 159 2.19 -6.35 -21.62
N PHE A 160 3.34 -6.80 -22.12
CA PHE A 160 4.38 -5.93 -22.67
C PHE A 160 4.27 -5.83 -24.19
N THR A 161 3.15 -5.30 -24.65
CA THR A 161 2.78 -5.21 -26.08
C THR A 161 2.64 -3.76 -26.55
N ALA A 162 2.72 -3.54 -27.86
CA ALA A 162 2.61 -2.22 -28.47
C ALA A 162 1.27 -1.52 -28.13
N GLY A 163 0.16 -2.26 -28.15
CA GLY A 163 -1.16 -1.70 -27.82
C GLY A 163 -1.36 -1.42 -26.33
N ASN A 164 -0.52 -2.01 -25.47
CA ASN A 164 -0.55 -1.78 -24.03
C ASN A 164 0.54 -0.80 -23.54
N ALA A 165 1.28 -0.18 -24.46
CA ALA A 165 2.37 0.76 -24.17
C ALA A 165 2.00 2.22 -24.45
N ALA A 166 2.83 3.14 -23.94
CA ALA A 166 2.91 4.54 -24.35
C ALA A 166 4.35 5.04 -24.15
N LEU A 167 4.87 5.80 -25.10
CA LEU A 167 6.20 6.40 -25.05
C LEU A 167 6.06 7.90 -24.75
N GLY A 168 6.84 8.40 -23.79
CA GLY A 168 7.07 9.82 -23.60
C GLY A 168 8.51 10.20 -23.88
N VAL A 169 8.75 11.33 -24.55
CA VAL A 169 10.09 11.86 -24.83
C VAL A 169 10.15 13.36 -24.51
N SER A 170 11.20 13.78 -23.81
CA SER A 170 11.47 15.19 -23.54
C SER A 170 12.28 15.83 -24.67
N GLY A 171 11.66 15.91 -25.85
CA GLY A 171 12.22 16.41 -27.11
C GLY A 171 11.74 15.56 -28.30
N PRO A 172 12.37 15.68 -29.48
CA PRO A 172 12.07 14.86 -30.64
C PRO A 172 12.24 13.35 -30.35
N ALA A 173 11.36 12.55 -30.95
CA ALA A 173 11.40 11.08 -30.87
C ALA A 173 12.16 10.43 -32.04
N ASP A 174 12.98 11.21 -32.74
CA ASP A 174 13.78 10.76 -33.89
C ASP A 174 14.76 9.66 -33.46
N GLY A 175 15.01 8.69 -34.35
CA GLY A 175 15.92 7.57 -34.10
C GLY A 175 15.41 6.48 -33.15
N ILE A 176 14.21 6.60 -32.58
CA ILE A 176 13.61 5.58 -31.72
C ILE A 176 12.86 4.54 -32.57
N SER A 177 13.21 3.26 -32.39
CA SER A 177 12.44 2.12 -32.92
C SER A 177 11.88 1.29 -31.78
N LEU A 178 10.60 0.93 -31.88
CA LEU A 178 9.88 0.13 -30.87
C LEU A 178 9.32 -1.14 -31.51
N GLU A 179 10.14 -2.18 -31.61
CA GLU A 179 9.73 -3.49 -32.11
C GLU A 179 9.05 -4.33 -31.01
N LEU A 180 7.89 -3.88 -30.55
CA LEU A 180 7.06 -4.60 -29.59
C LEU A 180 6.05 -5.50 -30.30
N ARG A 181 5.71 -6.61 -29.64
CA ARG A 181 4.64 -7.51 -30.11
C ARG A 181 3.30 -6.76 -30.17
N PRO A 182 2.42 -7.04 -31.16
CA PRO A 182 1.08 -6.48 -31.17
C PRO A 182 0.27 -7.01 -29.98
N GLY A 183 -0.68 -6.21 -29.50
CA GLY A 183 -1.57 -6.56 -28.40
C GLY A 183 -2.60 -5.47 -28.17
N ASN A 184 -3.44 -5.62 -27.15
CA ASN A 184 -4.52 -4.70 -26.85
C ASN A 184 -4.19 -3.84 -25.62
N ARG A 185 -4.78 -2.64 -25.57
CA ARG A 185 -4.84 -1.84 -24.34
C ARG A 185 -5.63 -2.63 -23.30
N MET A 186 -5.07 -2.77 -22.11
CA MET A 186 -5.70 -3.48 -21.02
C MET A 186 -6.33 -2.47 -20.02
N PRO A 187 -7.49 -2.78 -19.43
CA PRO A 187 -8.19 -1.88 -18.50
C PRO A 187 -7.50 -1.84 -17.12
N PRO A 188 -7.66 -0.79 -16.31
CA PRO A 188 -7.18 -0.80 -14.92
C PRO A 188 -7.82 -1.95 -14.10
N PRO A 189 -7.20 -2.38 -12.98
CA PRO A 189 -7.78 -3.39 -12.10
C PRO A 189 -9.16 -2.99 -11.56
N ASP A 190 -10.08 -3.95 -11.52
CA ASP A 190 -11.40 -3.73 -10.91
C ASP A 190 -11.29 -3.41 -9.41
N LEU A 191 -11.99 -2.36 -8.98
CA LEU A 191 -12.06 -2.00 -7.57
C LEU A 191 -13.17 -2.79 -6.87
N ASN A 192 -12.76 -3.74 -6.02
CA ASN A 192 -13.66 -4.60 -5.26
C ASN A 192 -13.45 -4.36 -3.76
N PRO A 193 -14.05 -3.31 -3.16
CA PRO A 193 -13.85 -3.00 -1.75
C PRO A 193 -14.42 -4.10 -0.84
N VAL A 194 -13.72 -4.38 0.25
CA VAL A 194 -14.19 -5.23 1.35
C VAL A 194 -15.39 -4.55 2.00
N PRO A 195 -16.45 -5.29 2.39
CA PRO A 195 -17.66 -4.71 2.98
C PRO A 195 -17.44 -4.29 4.44
N ILE A 196 -16.62 -3.27 4.65
CA ILE A 196 -16.42 -2.61 5.95
C ILE A 196 -17.27 -1.34 6.04
N ARG A 197 -17.70 -1.00 7.24
CA ARG A 197 -18.40 0.27 7.50
C ARG A 197 -17.39 1.41 7.61
N THR A 198 -17.45 2.38 6.70
CA THR A 198 -16.64 3.61 6.76
C THR A 198 -17.45 4.80 7.30
N PRO A 199 -16.83 5.81 7.93
CA PRO A 199 -15.41 5.90 8.29
C PRO A 199 -14.96 4.76 9.21
N ALA A 200 -13.78 4.19 8.93
CA ALA A 200 -13.26 3.02 9.64
C ALA A 200 -11.89 3.29 10.25
N TRP A 201 -11.51 2.54 11.28
CA TRP A 201 -10.18 2.64 11.87
C TRP A 201 -9.60 1.28 12.23
N MET A 202 -8.27 1.15 12.16
CA MET A 202 -7.55 -0.05 12.56
C MET A 202 -6.25 0.30 13.28
N HIS A 203 -5.92 -0.53 14.27
CA HIS A 203 -4.61 -0.45 14.90
C HIS A 203 -3.52 -1.06 14.03
N GLN A 204 -2.42 -0.34 13.87
CA GLN A 204 -1.25 -0.82 13.14
C GLN A 204 0.05 -0.27 13.73
N ARG A 205 1.09 -1.09 13.72
CA ARG A 205 2.43 -0.69 14.15
C ARG A 205 3.10 0.19 13.09
N GLN A 206 3.01 1.50 13.30
CA GLN A 206 3.63 2.51 12.43
C GLN A 206 4.01 3.74 13.27
N PRO A 207 5.02 4.52 12.86
CA PRO A 207 5.52 5.68 13.62
C PRO A 207 4.66 6.94 13.44
N GLY A 208 3.38 6.79 13.10
CA GLY A 208 2.50 7.91 12.79
C GLY A 208 1.07 7.48 12.53
N ILE A 209 0.23 8.44 12.16
CA ILE A 209 -1.18 8.24 11.84
C ILE A 209 -1.38 8.51 10.37
N ALA A 210 -2.16 7.67 9.71
CA ALA A 210 -2.59 7.90 8.35
C ALA A 210 -4.11 7.88 8.26
N ILE A 211 -4.70 8.79 7.47
CA ILE A 211 -6.12 8.79 7.14
C ILE A 211 -6.22 8.77 5.61
N GLY A 212 -6.74 7.66 5.08
CA GLY A 212 -6.92 7.43 3.66
C GLY A 212 -8.36 7.64 3.20
N PHE A 213 -8.52 8.18 2.00
CA PHE A 213 -9.78 8.55 1.38
C PHE A 213 -9.82 8.07 -0.07
N ILE A 214 -11.03 7.96 -0.62
CA ILE A 214 -11.28 7.86 -2.06
C ILE A 214 -11.90 9.17 -2.52
N GLY A 215 -11.42 9.68 -3.64
CA GLY A 215 -11.98 10.86 -4.29
C GLY A 215 -11.81 10.80 -5.81
N PRO A 216 -12.32 11.82 -6.52
CA PRO A 216 -12.21 11.91 -7.96
C PRO A 216 -10.74 12.08 -8.37
N ARG A 217 -10.41 11.56 -9.56
CA ARG A 217 -9.16 11.88 -10.23
C ARG A 217 -9.22 13.30 -10.80
N SER A 218 -8.95 14.29 -9.96
CA SER A 218 -8.98 15.71 -10.34
C SER A 218 -7.89 16.55 -9.68
N ILE A 219 -7.63 17.73 -10.25
CA ILE A 219 -6.69 18.70 -9.66
C ILE A 219 -7.24 19.28 -8.34
N GLN A 220 -8.57 19.43 -8.21
CA GLN A 220 -9.19 19.90 -6.96
C GLN A 220 -8.98 18.90 -5.82
N PHE A 221 -9.07 17.59 -6.07
CA PHE A 221 -8.81 16.59 -5.05
C PHE A 221 -7.35 16.62 -4.56
N ALA A 222 -6.40 16.72 -5.49
CA ALA A 222 -4.99 16.87 -5.14
C ALA A 222 -4.72 18.19 -4.39
N ALA A 223 -5.37 19.28 -4.76
CA ALA A 223 -5.25 20.58 -4.10
C ALA A 223 -5.85 20.57 -2.69
N LEU A 224 -7.03 19.96 -2.50
CA LEU A 224 -7.65 19.77 -1.19
C LEU A 224 -6.73 19.01 -0.22
N LEU A 225 -6.06 17.95 -0.66
CA LEU A 225 -5.08 17.23 0.17
C LEU A 225 -3.88 18.12 0.54
N ARG A 226 -3.40 18.97 -0.37
CA ARG A 226 -2.34 19.95 -0.06
C ARG A 226 -2.80 20.97 0.97
N THR A 227 -4.06 21.42 0.90
CA THR A 227 -4.64 22.34 1.88
C THR A 227 -4.75 21.68 3.25
N LEU A 228 -5.20 20.42 3.34
CA LEU A 228 -5.17 19.64 4.58
C LEU A 228 -3.75 19.51 5.16
N VAL A 229 -2.75 19.27 4.31
CA VAL A 229 -1.34 19.25 4.75
C VAL A 229 -0.87 20.62 5.24
N ARG A 230 -1.27 21.72 4.60
CA ARG A 230 -0.92 23.08 5.03
C ARG A 230 -1.45 23.36 6.43
N HIS A 231 -2.74 23.11 6.67
CA HIS A 231 -3.39 23.22 7.97
C HIS A 231 -2.74 22.30 9.00
N GLY A 232 -2.47 21.04 8.62
CA GLY A 232 -1.79 20.07 9.47
C GLY A 232 -0.38 20.49 9.86
N ARG A 233 0.41 21.07 8.95
CA ARG A 233 1.75 21.59 9.26
C ARG A 233 1.68 22.79 10.19
N THR A 234 0.79 23.75 9.93
CA THR A 234 0.58 24.90 10.81
C THR A 234 0.28 24.43 12.23
N ARG A 235 -0.71 23.57 12.39
CA ARG A 235 -1.15 23.09 13.69
C ARG A 235 -0.15 22.12 14.34
N LEU A 236 0.09 20.97 13.72
CA LEU A 236 0.81 19.86 14.36
C LEU A 236 2.31 20.08 14.44
N ARG A 237 2.90 20.75 13.44
CA ARG A 237 4.35 20.96 13.38
C ARG A 237 4.77 22.28 14.00
N PHE A 238 4.13 23.39 13.63
CA PHE A 238 4.60 24.71 14.01
C PHE A 238 4.01 25.21 15.34
N GLU A 239 2.70 25.05 15.55
CA GLU A 239 2.04 25.53 16.76
C GLU A 239 2.18 24.55 17.93
N GLU A 240 1.90 23.26 17.70
CA GLU A 240 1.84 22.26 18.77
C GLU A 240 3.13 21.43 18.94
N SER A 241 4.06 21.49 17.98
CA SER A 241 5.34 20.74 18.00
C SER A 241 5.19 19.23 18.23
N LEU A 242 4.15 18.62 17.66
CA LEU A 242 3.81 17.20 17.81
C LEU A 242 4.37 16.31 16.71
N SER A 243 4.47 16.85 15.50
CA SER A 243 4.87 16.13 14.30
C SER A 243 6.00 16.87 13.60
N TYR A 244 6.98 16.12 13.10
CA TYR A 244 8.03 16.67 12.25
C TYR A 244 7.57 16.72 10.79
N GLU A 245 6.93 15.66 10.33
CA GLU A 245 6.48 15.52 8.96
C GLU A 245 4.95 15.32 8.92
N VAL A 246 4.29 16.22 8.20
CA VAL A 246 2.89 16.09 7.78
C VAL A 246 2.90 16.11 6.28
N SER A 247 2.35 15.07 5.66
CA SER A 247 2.45 14.84 4.23
C SER A 247 1.16 14.24 3.67
N HIS A 248 1.06 14.22 2.35
CA HIS A 248 -0.01 13.52 1.64
C HIS A 248 0.58 12.65 0.55
N HIS A 249 -0.19 11.64 0.15
CA HIS A 249 0.07 10.83 -1.02
C HIS A 249 -1.20 10.71 -1.85
N THR A 250 -1.03 10.62 -3.17
CA THR A 250 -2.13 10.38 -4.10
C THR A 250 -1.74 9.23 -5.03
N VAL A 251 -2.65 8.26 -5.18
CA VAL A 251 -2.52 7.14 -6.11
C VAL A 251 -3.72 7.15 -7.05
N ARG A 252 -3.47 7.12 -8.36
CA ARG A 252 -4.54 7.02 -9.38
C ARG A 252 -4.97 5.56 -9.46
N LEU A 253 -6.18 5.24 -9.03
CA LEU A 253 -6.65 3.85 -8.96
C LEU A 253 -7.22 3.36 -10.29
N THR A 254 -7.93 4.25 -10.99
CA THR A 254 -8.66 3.99 -12.24
C THR A 254 -8.66 5.24 -13.13
N ASP A 255 -9.51 5.24 -14.16
CA ASP A 255 -9.79 6.41 -15.00
C ASP A 255 -10.45 7.56 -14.22
N GLY A 256 -11.34 7.27 -13.26
CA GLY A 256 -12.11 8.27 -12.53
C GLY A 256 -11.77 8.45 -11.05
N LEU A 257 -11.07 7.49 -10.41
CA LEU A 257 -10.87 7.49 -8.96
C LEU A 257 -9.40 7.55 -8.56
N SER A 258 -9.14 8.26 -7.46
CA SER A 258 -7.86 8.32 -6.78
C SER A 258 -8.01 7.94 -5.30
N HIS A 259 -6.97 7.32 -4.77
CA HIS A 259 -6.73 7.25 -3.34
C HIS A 259 -5.93 8.48 -2.91
N GLY A 260 -6.38 9.14 -1.85
CA GLY A 260 -5.61 10.20 -1.18
C GLY A 260 -5.36 9.80 0.26
N SER A 261 -4.18 10.09 0.81
CA SER A 261 -3.93 9.88 2.24
C SER A 261 -3.28 11.10 2.86
N LEU A 262 -3.70 11.46 4.07
CA LEU A 262 -3.02 12.41 4.94
C LEU A 262 -2.24 11.61 6.00
N TRP A 263 -0.98 11.99 6.25
CA TRP A 263 -0.13 11.33 7.23
C TRP A 263 0.56 12.34 8.13
N ALA A 264 0.76 11.98 9.40
CA ALA A 264 1.62 12.70 10.34
C ALA A 264 2.36 11.74 11.27
N ASP A 265 3.65 11.97 11.46
CA ASP A 265 4.44 11.28 12.49
C ASP A 265 4.24 11.88 13.89
N GLY A 266 4.86 11.25 14.87
CA GLY A 266 4.96 11.78 16.22
C GLY A 266 5.80 10.88 17.11
N LEU A 267 6.05 11.34 18.33
CA LEU A 267 6.56 10.47 19.40
C LEU A 267 5.41 9.61 19.96
N PRO A 268 5.67 8.38 20.47
CA PRO A 268 4.64 7.49 21.01
C PRO A 268 3.71 8.17 22.03
N GLU A 269 4.25 9.01 22.92
CA GLU A 269 3.52 9.76 23.94
C GLU A 269 2.63 10.88 23.38
N SER A 270 2.89 11.31 22.13
CA SER A 270 2.18 12.39 21.45
C SER A 270 1.08 11.89 20.51
N MET A 271 1.02 10.59 20.21
CA MET A 271 0.16 10.04 19.14
C MET A 271 -1.33 10.31 19.34
N SER A 272 -1.83 10.27 20.58
CA SER A 272 -3.23 10.64 20.86
C SER A 272 -3.53 12.09 20.50
N ARG A 273 -2.56 13.00 20.67
CA ARG A 273 -2.71 14.41 20.30
C ARG A 273 -2.58 14.61 18.79
N VAL A 274 -1.68 13.89 18.13
CA VAL A 274 -1.57 13.88 16.66
C VAL A 274 -2.88 13.42 16.03
N TRP A 275 -3.50 12.35 16.56
CA TRP A 275 -4.80 11.86 16.11
C TRP A 275 -5.87 12.95 16.18
N THR A 276 -6.04 13.56 17.35
CA THR A 276 -7.04 14.61 17.54
C THR A 276 -6.75 15.85 16.71
N GLY A 277 -5.47 16.19 16.48
CA GLY A 277 -5.10 17.35 15.69
C GLY A 277 -5.34 17.15 14.20
N LEU A 278 -5.12 15.94 13.65
CA LEU A 278 -5.50 15.61 12.28
C LEU A 278 -7.02 15.69 12.06
N LEU A 279 -7.80 15.16 13.01
CA LEU A 279 -9.27 15.29 12.95
C LEU A 279 -9.71 16.75 13.05
N ALA A 280 -9.10 17.54 13.93
CA ALA A 280 -9.41 18.96 14.05
C ALA A 280 -9.13 19.74 12.76
N VAL A 281 -8.06 19.40 12.03
CA VAL A 281 -7.76 19.98 10.72
C VAL A 281 -8.84 19.65 9.69
N ILE A 282 -9.27 18.38 9.64
CA ILE A 282 -10.35 17.95 8.75
C ILE A 282 -11.66 18.67 9.12
N ASP A 283 -11.97 18.75 10.40
CA ASP A 283 -13.20 19.36 10.90
C ASP A 283 -13.25 20.86 10.62
N GLN A 284 -12.13 21.56 10.83
CA GLN A 284 -11.99 22.97 10.48
C GLN A 284 -12.26 23.19 8.98
N LEU A 285 -11.62 22.41 8.11
CA LEU A 285 -11.77 22.59 6.68
C LEU A 285 -13.17 22.18 6.18
N ARG A 286 -13.86 21.26 6.85
CA ARG A 286 -15.27 20.94 6.59
C ARG A 286 -16.21 22.08 7.00
N SER A 287 -15.98 22.70 8.16
CA SER A 287 -16.87 23.75 8.66
C SER A 287 -16.65 25.11 8.00
N GLU A 288 -15.39 25.49 7.79
CA GLU A 288 -15.01 26.84 7.35
C GLU A 288 -14.64 26.89 5.86
N GLY A 289 -14.17 25.76 5.30
CA GLY A 289 -13.54 25.73 3.99
C GLY A 289 -12.16 26.41 4.00
N PRO A 290 -11.42 26.37 2.87
CA PRO A 290 -10.24 27.19 2.68
C PRO A 290 -10.62 28.68 2.60
N SER A 291 -9.70 29.55 3.03
CA SER A 291 -9.80 30.98 2.79
C SER A 291 -9.50 31.35 1.34
N GLU A 292 -9.97 32.53 0.91
CA GLU A 292 -9.64 33.10 -0.41
C GLU A 292 -8.14 33.32 -0.62
N ALA A 293 -7.37 33.49 0.45
CA ALA A 293 -5.91 33.53 0.37
C ALA A 293 -5.33 32.15 0.00
N GLU A 294 -5.84 31.09 0.62
CA GLU A 294 -5.37 29.72 0.39
C GLU A 294 -5.75 29.18 -0.99
N LEU A 295 -6.93 29.53 -1.50
CA LEU A 295 -7.33 29.22 -2.88
C LEU A 295 -6.41 29.90 -3.89
N ARG A 296 -6.07 31.19 -3.67
CA ARG A 296 -5.09 31.89 -4.51
C ARG A 296 -3.70 31.28 -4.41
N GLU A 297 -3.28 30.84 -3.22
CA GLU A 297 -2.01 30.14 -3.05
C GLU A 297 -1.94 28.83 -3.86
N ASP A 298 -3.04 28.09 -3.99
CA ASP A 298 -3.07 26.88 -4.83
C ASP A 298 -2.84 27.21 -6.32
N VAL A 299 -3.43 28.30 -6.81
CA VAL A 299 -3.21 28.82 -8.17
C VAL A 299 -1.76 29.27 -8.35
N GLU A 300 -1.23 30.06 -7.42
CA GLU A 300 0.16 30.55 -7.47
C GLU A 300 1.19 29.41 -7.38
N MET A 301 0.88 28.35 -6.61
CA MET A 301 1.72 27.16 -6.54
C MET A 301 1.80 26.46 -7.90
N LEU A 302 0.65 26.27 -8.58
CA LEU A 302 0.66 25.70 -9.92
C LEU A 302 1.41 26.60 -10.91
N ARG A 303 1.24 27.93 -10.85
CA ARG A 303 2.00 28.87 -11.68
C ARG A 303 3.52 28.73 -11.46
N LYS A 304 3.94 28.65 -10.20
CA LYS A 304 5.34 28.43 -9.84
C LYS A 304 5.86 27.07 -10.34
N ASP A 305 5.03 26.03 -10.25
CA ASP A 305 5.39 24.73 -10.79
C ASP A 305 5.55 24.78 -12.31
N ILE A 306 4.68 25.50 -13.04
CA ILE A 306 4.78 25.68 -14.50
C ILE A 306 6.13 26.30 -14.90
N ASP A 307 6.63 27.25 -14.11
CA ASP A 307 7.93 27.90 -14.34
C ASP A 307 9.13 27.02 -13.96
N ASN A 308 8.90 25.87 -13.30
CA ASN A 308 9.96 24.93 -12.95
C ASN A 308 10.49 24.20 -14.20
N PRO A 309 11.81 24.19 -14.44
CA PRO A 309 12.42 23.43 -15.54
C PRO A 309 12.04 21.95 -15.61
N ALA A 310 11.64 21.34 -14.49
CA ALA A 310 11.20 19.95 -14.42
C ALA A 310 9.71 19.74 -14.76
N TRP A 311 8.90 20.79 -14.85
CA TRP A 311 7.46 20.70 -15.12
C TRP A 311 7.09 19.96 -16.40
N PRO A 312 7.79 20.14 -17.54
CA PRO A 312 7.48 19.38 -18.73
C PRO A 312 7.51 17.87 -18.50
N LEU A 313 8.39 17.38 -17.63
CA LEU A 313 8.49 15.95 -17.30
C LEU A 313 7.31 15.47 -16.43
N ALA A 314 6.80 16.32 -15.54
CA ALA A 314 5.59 16.02 -14.78
C ALA A 314 4.36 15.98 -15.70
N VAL A 315 4.28 16.89 -16.68
CA VAL A 315 3.26 16.88 -17.73
C VAL A 315 3.36 15.61 -18.57
N LEU A 316 4.58 15.21 -18.95
CA LEU A 316 4.85 13.99 -19.70
C LEU A 316 4.35 12.74 -18.97
N ASP A 317 4.70 12.59 -17.69
CA ASP A 317 4.22 11.48 -16.86
C ASP A 317 2.69 11.42 -16.77
N ARG A 318 2.06 12.58 -16.57
CA ARG A 318 0.59 12.69 -16.54
C ARG A 318 -0.04 12.29 -17.87
N PHE A 319 0.52 12.74 -18.99
CA PHE A 319 0.00 12.43 -20.32
C PHE A 319 0.14 10.93 -20.64
N ILE A 320 1.27 10.32 -20.30
CA ILE A 320 1.47 8.87 -20.39
C ILE A 320 0.41 8.15 -19.54
N SER A 321 0.24 8.56 -18.28
CA SER A 321 -0.75 7.94 -17.38
C SER A 321 -2.18 8.05 -17.91
N ASN A 322 -2.55 9.19 -18.48
CA ASN A 322 -3.86 9.40 -19.10
C ASN A 322 -4.03 8.53 -20.34
N GLU A 323 -3.01 8.42 -21.19
CA GLU A 323 -3.01 7.56 -22.39
C GLU A 323 -3.16 6.07 -22.03
N LEU A 324 -2.42 5.60 -21.01
CA LEU A 324 -2.50 4.22 -20.53
C LEU A 324 -3.88 3.89 -19.94
N LEU A 325 -4.56 4.88 -19.36
CA LEU A 325 -5.88 4.70 -18.74
C LEU A 325 -7.03 5.14 -19.67
N ALA A 326 -6.73 5.48 -20.93
CA ALA A 326 -7.68 5.98 -21.92
C ALA A 326 -8.52 7.19 -21.44
N VAL A 327 -7.93 8.04 -20.60
CA VAL A 327 -8.57 9.24 -20.05
C VAL A 327 -8.22 10.46 -20.91
N PRO A 328 -9.17 11.38 -21.17
CA PRO A 328 -8.86 12.66 -21.77
C PRO A 328 -7.75 13.41 -21.02
N THR A 329 -6.98 14.20 -21.75
CA THR A 329 -5.86 14.95 -21.19
C THR A 329 -6.20 16.42 -21.13
N GLU A 330 -6.34 16.94 -19.92
CA GLU A 330 -6.46 18.38 -19.67
C GLU A 330 -5.11 19.06 -19.91
N SER A 331 -5.12 20.18 -20.62
CA SER A 331 -3.98 21.09 -20.73
C SER A 331 -3.67 21.74 -19.38
N THR A 332 -2.45 22.25 -19.25
CA THR A 332 -2.06 23.02 -18.06
C THR A 332 -2.95 24.25 -17.84
N ASP A 333 -3.38 24.91 -18.91
CA ASP A 333 -4.26 26.09 -18.84
C ASP A 333 -5.66 25.71 -18.33
N GLU A 334 -6.19 24.55 -18.73
CA GLU A 334 -7.46 24.03 -18.21
C GLU A 334 -7.37 23.67 -16.72
N LEU A 335 -6.26 23.07 -16.28
CA LEU A 335 -6.02 22.80 -14.86
C LEU A 335 -5.93 24.09 -14.05
N LEU A 336 -5.25 25.11 -14.59
CA LEU A 336 -5.14 26.42 -13.95
C LEU A 336 -6.50 27.12 -13.87
N ALA A 337 -7.24 27.16 -14.98
CA ALA A 337 -8.58 27.74 -15.03
C ALA A 337 -9.55 27.03 -14.06
N THR A 338 -9.41 25.71 -13.90
CA THR A 338 -10.17 24.93 -12.94
C THR A 338 -9.89 25.38 -11.51
N LEU A 339 -8.62 25.53 -11.12
CA LEU A 339 -8.25 26.03 -9.79
C LEU A 339 -8.68 27.49 -9.57
N GLU A 340 -8.55 28.36 -10.58
CA GLU A 340 -8.98 29.76 -10.50
C GLU A 340 -10.48 29.93 -10.28
N GLN A 341 -11.29 28.99 -10.79
CA GLN A 341 -12.74 29.00 -10.63
C GLN A 341 -13.20 28.31 -9.35
N THR A 342 -12.31 27.55 -8.70
CA THR A 342 -12.67 26.74 -7.53
C THR A 342 -12.91 27.62 -6.31
N LYS A 343 -13.99 27.33 -5.58
CA LYS A 343 -14.44 28.06 -4.39
C LYS A 343 -14.46 27.18 -3.15
N ALA A 344 -14.43 27.81 -1.98
CA ALA A 344 -14.45 27.11 -0.69
C ALA A 344 -15.59 26.07 -0.54
N PRO A 345 -16.85 26.35 -0.97
CA PRO A 345 -17.93 25.36 -0.87
C PRO A 345 -17.69 24.10 -1.69
N GLU A 346 -16.94 24.17 -2.79
CA GLU A 346 -16.61 23.00 -3.61
C GLU A 346 -15.59 22.09 -2.90
N TYR A 347 -14.60 22.67 -2.21
CA TYR A 347 -13.68 21.91 -1.36
C TYR A 347 -14.39 21.31 -0.14
N GLN A 348 -15.33 22.04 0.48
CA GLN A 348 -16.12 21.50 1.59
C GLN A 348 -16.99 20.32 1.15
N ALA A 349 -17.69 20.45 0.01
CA ALA A 349 -18.48 19.38 -0.55
C ALA A 349 -17.64 18.15 -0.91
N LEU A 350 -16.47 18.38 -1.55
CA LEU A 350 -15.52 17.31 -1.87
C LEU A 350 -14.98 16.62 -0.62
N LEU A 351 -14.66 17.39 0.43
CA LEU A 351 -14.18 16.86 1.70
C LEU A 351 -15.26 16.05 2.41
N GLU A 352 -16.51 16.51 2.38
CA GLU A 352 -17.66 15.79 2.93
C GLU A 352 -17.85 14.44 2.23
N GLU A 353 -17.81 14.43 0.89
CA GLU A 353 -17.94 13.22 0.09
C GLU A 353 -16.80 12.23 0.37
N MET A 354 -15.54 12.67 0.31
CA MET A 354 -14.41 11.78 0.51
C MET A 354 -14.31 11.28 1.95
N PHE A 355 -14.74 12.07 2.95
CA PHE A 355 -14.69 11.69 4.37
C PHE A 355 -15.58 10.48 4.66
N ALA A 356 -16.70 10.31 3.95
CA ALA A 356 -17.55 9.12 4.08
C ALA A 356 -16.80 7.80 3.78
N SER A 357 -15.73 7.87 2.99
CA SER A 357 -14.88 6.74 2.65
C SER A 357 -13.70 6.54 3.61
N ALA A 358 -13.49 7.41 4.61
CA ALA A 358 -12.23 7.48 5.35
C ALA A 358 -11.84 6.17 6.06
N ILE A 359 -10.56 5.83 6.02
CA ILE A 359 -9.97 4.74 6.81
C ILE A 359 -8.76 5.31 7.55
N ALA A 360 -8.72 5.14 8.87
CA ALA A 360 -7.61 5.59 9.71
C ALA A 360 -6.73 4.40 10.16
N LEU A 361 -5.43 4.55 9.99
CA LEU A 361 -4.41 3.71 10.61
C LEU A 361 -3.87 4.42 11.84
N VAL A 362 -4.04 3.79 13.00
CA VAL A 362 -3.75 4.40 14.29
C VAL A 362 -2.75 3.51 15.06
N PRO A 363 -1.65 4.04 15.61
CA PRO A 363 -0.72 3.25 16.41
C PRO A 363 -1.37 2.52 17.59
N ASP A 364 -0.81 1.36 17.94
CA ASP A 364 -1.19 0.60 19.15
C ASP A 364 -1.15 1.51 20.39
N GLY A 365 -2.19 1.46 21.22
CA GLY A 365 -2.25 2.20 22.49
C GLY A 365 -2.89 3.59 22.40
N VAL A 366 -3.23 4.09 21.22
CA VAL A 366 -4.03 5.31 21.04
C VAL A 366 -5.52 4.96 21.07
N ALA A 367 -6.28 5.54 21.99
CA ALA A 367 -7.73 5.29 22.02
C ALA A 367 -8.45 6.07 20.90
N VAL A 368 -9.20 5.35 20.05
CA VAL A 368 -10.10 5.97 19.07
C VAL A 368 -11.49 6.08 19.69
N LEU A 369 -11.82 7.27 20.20
CA LEU A 369 -13.09 7.56 20.87
C LEU A 369 -14.09 8.33 19.99
N ASP A 370 -13.68 8.70 18.78
CA ASP A 370 -14.53 9.43 17.84
C ASP A 370 -15.57 8.49 17.24
N SER A 371 -16.86 8.77 17.50
CA SER A 371 -17.99 7.92 17.11
C SER A 371 -18.22 7.87 15.60
N ARG A 372 -17.58 8.74 14.82
CA ARG A 372 -17.63 8.70 13.34
C ARG A 372 -16.89 7.50 12.80
N PHE A 373 -15.89 6.97 13.53
CA PHE A 373 -15.05 5.88 13.09
C PHE A 373 -15.49 4.54 13.70
N THR A 374 -15.68 3.53 12.84
CA THR A 374 -15.98 2.15 13.24
C THR A 374 -14.72 1.31 13.20
N ALA A 375 -14.47 0.47 14.21
CA ALA A 375 -13.32 -0.42 14.18
C ALA A 375 -13.45 -1.42 13.02
N VAL A 376 -12.38 -1.60 12.24
CA VAL A 376 -12.32 -2.66 11.22
C VAL A 376 -12.43 -4.02 11.92
N PRO A 377 -13.33 -4.91 11.49
CA PRO A 377 -13.45 -6.25 12.09
C PRO A 377 -12.14 -7.03 11.99
N ILE A 378 -11.64 -7.49 13.13
CA ILE A 378 -10.44 -8.37 13.21
C ILE A 378 -10.79 -9.84 13.45
N TRP A 379 -12.09 -10.15 13.45
CA TRP A 379 -12.64 -11.51 13.54
C TRP A 379 -13.70 -11.67 12.45
N SER A 380 -13.83 -12.88 11.93
CA SER A 380 -14.92 -13.21 11.01
C SER A 380 -16.26 -13.20 11.74
N THR A 381 -17.37 -13.12 11.01
CA THR A 381 -18.72 -13.10 11.59
C THR A 381 -19.25 -14.48 11.94
N ASP A 382 -18.90 -15.51 11.16
CA ASP A 382 -19.27 -16.90 11.41
C ASP A 382 -18.09 -17.88 11.26
N ALA A 383 -18.11 -18.93 12.08
CA ALA A 383 -17.24 -20.09 11.94
C ALA A 383 -17.87 -21.12 11.00
N THR A 384 -17.06 -21.84 10.24
CA THR A 384 -17.51 -22.92 9.39
C THR A 384 -18.00 -24.12 10.20
N ALA A 385 -19.03 -24.81 9.71
CA ALA A 385 -19.40 -26.12 10.21
C ALA A 385 -18.51 -27.19 9.57
N GLY A 386 -18.08 -28.18 10.36
CA GLY A 386 -17.24 -29.24 9.84
C GLY A 386 -16.60 -30.07 10.94
N ARG A 387 -15.53 -30.78 10.56
CA ARG A 387 -14.78 -31.59 11.50
C ARG A 387 -13.93 -30.71 12.41
N GLU A 388 -14.14 -30.84 13.71
CA GLU A 388 -13.36 -30.18 14.75
C GLU A 388 -12.06 -30.94 15.04
N TYR A 389 -10.95 -30.21 15.11
CA TYR A 389 -9.65 -30.68 15.52
C TYR A 389 -9.16 -29.90 16.74
N ARG A 390 -8.45 -30.60 17.63
CA ARG A 390 -7.90 -30.05 18.88
C ARG A 390 -6.38 -30.03 18.84
N LEU A 391 -5.79 -29.14 19.62
CA LEU A 391 -4.34 -29.11 19.78
C LEU A 391 -3.84 -30.44 20.36
N ARG A 392 -2.76 -30.98 19.76
CA ARG A 392 -2.14 -32.24 20.17
C ARG A 392 -1.43 -32.10 21.52
N THR A 393 -0.66 -31.02 21.67
CA THR A 393 0.13 -30.72 22.87
C THR A 393 0.03 -29.23 23.19
N PRO A 394 -1.09 -28.77 23.80
CA PRO A 394 -1.23 -27.38 24.20
C PRO A 394 -0.26 -27.04 25.36
N ARG A 395 0.21 -25.80 25.42
CA ARG A 395 1.09 -25.31 26.50
C ARG A 395 0.36 -25.15 27.83
N THR A 396 -0.95 -24.89 27.79
CA THR A 396 -1.81 -24.78 28.97
C THR A 396 -3.18 -25.41 28.70
N ALA A 397 -3.89 -25.81 29.76
CA ALA A 397 -5.27 -26.31 29.64
C ALA A 397 -6.22 -25.28 29.01
N VAL A 398 -6.05 -23.99 29.37
CA VAL A 398 -6.85 -22.88 28.82
C VAL A 398 -6.62 -22.75 27.31
N GLN A 399 -5.37 -22.79 26.84
CA GLN A 399 -5.07 -22.78 25.41
C GLN A 399 -5.72 -23.98 24.70
N GLY A 400 -5.64 -25.17 25.31
CA GLY A 400 -6.28 -26.38 24.82
C GLY A 400 -7.81 -26.31 24.77
N GLN A 401 -8.46 -25.37 25.45
CA GLN A 401 -9.90 -25.11 25.36
C GLN A 401 -10.23 -24.01 24.34
N MET A 402 -9.40 -22.97 24.24
CA MET A 402 -9.60 -21.82 23.37
C MET A 402 -9.44 -22.15 21.88
N TYR A 403 -8.43 -22.95 21.53
CA TYR A 403 -8.08 -23.20 20.13
C TYR A 403 -8.83 -24.40 19.55
N ARG A 404 -9.59 -24.16 18.47
CA ARG A 404 -10.24 -25.21 17.66
C ARG A 404 -10.04 -24.92 16.19
N LEU A 405 -9.65 -25.94 15.43
CA LEU A 405 -9.64 -25.86 13.98
C LEU A 405 -10.85 -26.61 13.45
N LEU A 406 -11.70 -25.94 12.69
CA LEU A 406 -12.87 -26.51 12.04
C LEU A 406 -12.60 -26.57 10.54
N VAL A 407 -12.63 -27.78 9.98
CA VAL A 407 -12.45 -27.99 8.54
C VAL A 407 -13.78 -28.47 7.97
N GLY A 408 -14.45 -27.58 7.24
CA GLY A 408 -15.70 -27.85 6.54
C GLY A 408 -15.50 -28.06 5.04
N GLU A 409 -16.61 -28.29 4.34
CA GLU A 409 -16.65 -28.49 2.88
C GLU A 409 -16.43 -27.18 2.09
N SER A 410 -16.79 -26.03 2.67
CA SER A 410 -16.75 -24.73 1.98
C SER A 410 -15.73 -23.74 2.55
N ALA A 411 -15.20 -24.00 3.74
CA ALA A 411 -14.31 -23.11 4.45
C ALA A 411 -13.51 -23.84 5.55
N VAL A 412 -12.44 -23.20 6.01
CA VAL A 412 -11.70 -23.56 7.23
C VAL A 412 -11.78 -22.41 8.24
N SER A 413 -11.96 -22.73 9.52
CA SER A 413 -11.98 -21.75 10.60
C SER A 413 -11.04 -22.11 11.74
N LEU A 414 -10.33 -21.11 12.25
CA LEU A 414 -9.54 -21.20 13.47
C LEU A 414 -10.22 -20.38 14.56
N ALA A 415 -10.74 -21.03 15.59
CA ALA A 415 -11.27 -20.38 16.78
C ALA A 415 -10.13 -20.09 17.76
N HIS A 416 -10.17 -18.90 18.35
CA HIS A 416 -9.27 -18.41 19.39
C HIS A 416 -9.96 -18.29 20.76
N GLY A 417 -11.23 -18.71 20.84
CA GLY A 417 -12.07 -18.63 22.03
C GLY A 417 -13.53 -18.37 21.64
N PRO A 418 -14.43 -18.18 22.63
CA PRO A 418 -15.83 -17.89 22.37
C PRO A 418 -15.99 -16.62 21.51
N GLY A 419 -16.64 -16.76 20.35
CA GLY A 419 -16.95 -15.63 19.45
C GLY A 419 -15.75 -15.03 18.71
N GLN A 420 -14.56 -15.63 18.81
CA GLN A 420 -13.35 -15.16 18.13
C GLN A 420 -12.86 -16.23 17.19
N PHE A 421 -13.03 -16.03 15.89
CA PHE A 421 -12.55 -16.95 14.89
C PHE A 421 -12.12 -16.21 13.63
N VAL A 422 -11.18 -16.82 12.93
CA VAL A 422 -10.78 -16.44 11.58
C VAL A 422 -11.28 -17.53 10.65
N THR A 423 -12.05 -17.17 9.64
CA THR A 423 -12.63 -18.09 8.66
C THR A 423 -12.14 -17.73 7.27
N VAL A 424 -11.62 -18.72 6.53
CA VAL A 424 -11.25 -18.57 5.12
C VAL A 424 -12.18 -19.46 4.28
N PRO A 425 -13.17 -18.88 3.59
CA PRO A 425 -13.94 -19.60 2.57
C PRO A 425 -13.03 -20.03 1.43
N TYR A 426 -13.12 -21.29 0.98
CA TYR A 426 -12.22 -21.80 -0.06
C TYR A 426 -12.40 -21.06 -1.39
N ARG A 427 -13.65 -20.67 -1.71
CA ARG A 427 -13.95 -19.85 -2.91
C ARG A 427 -13.33 -18.45 -2.87
N ASP A 428 -13.08 -17.93 -1.66
CA ASP A 428 -12.55 -16.59 -1.44
C ASP A 428 -11.05 -16.63 -1.10
N CYS A 429 -10.43 -17.82 -1.09
CA CYS A 429 -9.00 -17.99 -0.87
C CYS A 429 -8.21 -17.39 -2.05
N GLN A 430 -7.27 -16.49 -1.74
CA GLN A 430 -6.46 -15.78 -2.72
C GLN A 430 -5.04 -16.37 -2.85
N ALA A 431 -4.51 -17.00 -1.80
CA ALA A 431 -3.25 -17.72 -1.85
C ALA A 431 -3.16 -18.74 -0.70
N VAL A 432 -2.36 -19.78 -0.93
CA VAL A 432 -2.01 -20.80 0.05
C VAL A 432 -0.49 -20.96 0.06
N LEU A 433 0.17 -20.46 1.09
CA LEU A 433 1.59 -20.73 1.29
C LEU A 433 1.76 -22.15 1.81
N ALA A 434 2.58 -22.96 1.15
CA ALA A 434 2.75 -24.37 1.43
C ALA A 434 4.21 -24.70 1.78
N TRP A 435 4.44 -25.26 2.96
CA TRP A 435 5.77 -25.71 3.42
C TRP A 435 5.90 -27.24 3.34
N ASP A 436 7.16 -27.70 3.29
CA ASP A 436 7.53 -29.11 3.16
C ASP A 436 7.06 -29.98 4.36
N ASP A 437 6.83 -29.38 5.53
CA ASP A 437 6.32 -30.08 6.72
C ASP A 437 4.77 -30.19 6.76
N GLY A 438 4.11 -29.86 5.64
CA GLY A 438 2.66 -29.91 5.49
C GLY A 438 1.93 -28.67 6.01
N SER A 439 2.65 -27.67 6.54
CA SER A 439 2.05 -26.42 6.98
C SER A 439 1.43 -25.63 5.83
N ARG A 440 0.34 -24.93 6.13
CA ARG A 440 -0.42 -24.10 5.19
C ARG A 440 -0.72 -22.75 5.81
N THR A 441 -0.56 -21.67 5.06
CA THR A 441 -1.10 -20.34 5.41
C THR A 441 -2.04 -19.93 4.31
N LEU A 442 -3.32 -19.76 4.66
CA LEU A 442 -4.35 -19.33 3.73
C LEU A 442 -4.63 -17.83 3.92
N PHE A 443 -4.82 -17.13 2.81
CA PHE A 443 -5.29 -15.76 2.77
C PHE A 443 -6.66 -15.71 2.09
N SER A 444 -7.63 -15.07 2.73
CA SER A 444 -8.93 -14.76 2.11
C SER A 444 -8.91 -13.40 1.42
N ALA A 445 -9.94 -13.15 0.62
CA ALA A 445 -10.20 -11.92 -0.10
C ALA A 445 -10.15 -10.65 0.74
N ASP A 446 -10.63 -10.70 1.99
CA ASP A 446 -10.67 -9.61 2.96
C ASP A 446 -9.39 -9.54 3.84
N SER A 447 -8.32 -10.20 3.42
CA SER A 447 -7.02 -10.26 4.09
C SER A 447 -7.01 -11.01 5.42
N PHE A 448 -8.07 -11.74 5.80
CA PHE A 448 -7.93 -12.70 6.89
C PHE A 448 -6.87 -13.74 6.54
N ARG A 449 -6.06 -14.04 7.56
CA ARG A 449 -4.93 -14.96 7.47
C ARG A 449 -5.12 -16.09 8.46
N LEU A 450 -5.07 -17.32 7.98
CA LEU A 450 -5.18 -18.52 8.81
C LEU A 450 -3.96 -19.41 8.58
N HIS A 451 -3.20 -19.66 9.64
CA HIS A 451 -2.04 -20.57 9.62
C HIS A 451 -2.39 -21.92 10.26
N VAL A 452 -2.06 -23.00 9.56
CA VAL A 452 -2.21 -24.39 10.02
C VAL A 452 -0.86 -25.07 9.96
N ARG A 453 -0.35 -25.45 11.13
CA ARG A 453 0.81 -26.32 11.27
C ARG A 453 0.34 -27.72 11.69
N PRO A 454 0.45 -28.77 10.85
CA PRO A 454 -0.07 -30.11 11.15
C PRO A 454 0.42 -30.68 12.48
N ALA A 455 1.67 -30.41 12.84
CA ALA A 455 2.26 -30.85 14.11
C ALA A 455 1.58 -30.26 15.36
N ASP A 456 0.81 -29.18 15.24
CA ASP A 456 0.09 -28.59 16.37
C ASP A 456 -1.22 -29.32 16.68
N TRP A 457 -1.77 -30.07 15.74
CA TRP A 457 -3.14 -30.60 15.78
C TRP A 457 -3.18 -32.13 15.86
N ALA A 458 -4.13 -32.66 16.63
CA ALA A 458 -4.43 -34.08 16.64
C ALA A 458 -5.02 -34.46 15.26
N GLY A 459 -4.33 -35.32 14.50
CA GLY A 459 -4.74 -35.66 13.14
C GLY A 459 -4.25 -34.68 12.05
N GLY A 460 -3.14 -33.99 12.29
CA GLY A 460 -2.49 -33.07 11.35
C GLY A 460 -2.50 -33.50 9.88
N ASP A 461 -2.08 -34.72 9.58
CA ASP A 461 -2.01 -35.22 8.19
C ASP A 461 -3.37 -35.22 7.50
N LYS A 462 -4.45 -35.52 8.24
CA LYS A 462 -5.82 -35.50 7.73
C LYS A 462 -6.29 -34.07 7.46
N ILE A 463 -5.82 -33.09 8.23
CA ILE A 463 -6.11 -31.68 8.01
C ILE A 463 -5.48 -31.23 6.70
N THR A 464 -4.18 -31.48 6.50
CA THR A 464 -3.48 -31.09 5.26
C THR A 464 -4.12 -31.74 4.04
N GLN A 465 -4.42 -33.04 4.09
CA GLN A 465 -5.12 -33.73 2.99
C GLN A 465 -6.48 -33.12 2.69
N ALA A 466 -7.24 -32.74 3.72
CA ALA A 466 -8.55 -32.12 3.55
C ALA A 466 -8.41 -30.72 2.90
N LEU A 467 -7.46 -29.91 3.35
CA LEU A 467 -7.21 -28.58 2.77
C LEU A 467 -6.77 -28.69 1.29
N ASP A 468 -5.80 -29.56 0.99
CA ASP A 468 -5.27 -29.74 -0.37
C ASP A 468 -6.33 -30.32 -1.34
N ALA A 469 -7.36 -31.02 -0.83
CA ALA A 469 -8.47 -31.52 -1.64
C ALA A 469 -9.47 -30.43 -2.05
N HIS A 470 -9.64 -29.36 -1.26
CA HIS A 470 -10.59 -28.29 -1.53
C HIS A 470 -9.98 -27.08 -2.24
N LEU A 471 -8.67 -26.89 -2.13
CA LEU A 471 -7.98 -25.71 -2.65
C LEU A 471 -7.43 -25.97 -4.06
N SER A 472 -7.60 -24.99 -4.96
CA SER A 472 -7.00 -25.05 -6.28
C SER A 472 -5.48 -25.04 -6.19
N LYS A 473 -4.82 -25.87 -7.01
CA LYS A 473 -3.35 -25.92 -7.10
C LYS A 473 -2.75 -24.59 -7.57
N ASP A 474 -3.50 -23.80 -8.34
CA ASP A 474 -3.04 -22.49 -8.82
C ASP A 474 -2.90 -21.43 -7.71
N LEU A 475 -3.51 -21.68 -6.54
CA LEU A 475 -3.37 -20.82 -5.35
C LEU A 475 -2.12 -21.15 -4.52
N GLY A 476 -1.51 -22.32 -4.75
CA GLY A 476 -0.41 -22.84 -3.96
C GLY A 476 0.91 -22.15 -4.27
N VAL A 477 1.54 -21.56 -3.25
CA VAL A 477 2.91 -21.04 -3.31
C VAL A 477 3.83 -21.96 -2.52
N PRO A 478 4.77 -22.67 -3.17
CA PRO A 478 5.74 -23.49 -2.48
C PRO A 478 6.76 -22.61 -1.76
N MET A 479 6.82 -22.72 -0.43
CA MET A 479 7.74 -21.95 0.41
C MET A 479 9.02 -22.72 0.78
N GLY A 480 9.08 -24.02 0.44
CA GLY A 480 10.18 -24.92 0.79
C GLY A 480 10.21 -25.24 2.30
N PRO A 481 11.41 -25.37 2.90
CA PRO A 481 11.52 -25.74 4.31
C PRO A 481 11.05 -24.59 5.20
N ARG A 482 10.33 -24.94 6.28
CA ARG A 482 9.81 -23.95 7.23
C ARG A 482 10.93 -23.35 8.10
N PRO A 483 10.91 -22.03 8.37
CA PRO A 483 11.80 -21.43 9.37
C PRO A 483 11.64 -22.08 10.75
N ASN A 484 12.74 -22.14 11.50
CA ASN A 484 12.79 -22.70 12.86
C ASN A 484 13.61 -21.74 13.78
N PRO A 485 13.06 -21.25 14.90
CA PRO A 485 11.72 -21.52 15.44
C PRO A 485 10.60 -20.91 14.59
N ASP A 486 9.43 -21.57 14.60
CA ASP A 486 8.21 -20.95 14.12
C ASP A 486 7.75 -19.87 15.11
N PRO A 487 7.58 -18.61 14.69
CA PRO A 487 6.90 -17.64 15.54
C PRO A 487 5.42 -17.98 15.78
N GLU A 488 4.79 -18.79 14.91
CA GLU A 488 3.35 -19.07 14.93
C GLU A 488 2.97 -20.45 15.48
N SER A 489 3.95 -21.23 15.96
CA SER A 489 3.68 -22.56 16.55
C SER A 489 2.80 -22.46 17.79
N LEU A 490 1.64 -23.11 17.74
CA LEU A 490 0.69 -23.22 18.85
C LEU A 490 1.07 -24.32 19.84
N SER A 491 1.90 -25.29 19.41
CA SER A 491 2.38 -26.40 20.23
C SER A 491 3.87 -26.28 20.60
N GLY A 492 4.35 -27.16 21.49
CA GLY A 492 5.77 -27.31 21.82
C GLY A 492 6.23 -26.58 23.10
N THR A 493 7.29 -27.12 23.71
CA THR A 493 8.00 -26.56 24.87
C THR A 493 8.51 -25.17 24.56
N ALA A 494 8.32 -24.22 25.50
CA ALA A 494 8.92 -22.89 25.40
C ALA A 494 10.40 -23.00 25.00
N PRO A 495 10.91 -22.14 24.09
CA PRO A 495 12.29 -22.22 23.65
C PRO A 495 13.22 -22.24 24.87
N ALA A 496 14.09 -23.26 24.95
CA ALA A 496 14.98 -23.52 26.09
C ALA A 496 16.01 -22.40 26.35
N ASN A 497 16.00 -21.31 25.57
CA ASN A 497 16.82 -20.12 25.79
C ASN A 497 16.07 -18.80 25.54
N ALA A 498 14.74 -18.77 25.74
CA ALA A 498 14.11 -17.50 26.07
C ALA A 498 14.31 -17.27 27.57
N VAL A 499 15.41 -16.62 27.93
CA VAL A 499 15.40 -15.79 29.15
C VAL A 499 14.38 -14.68 28.85
N LEU A 500 13.10 -14.97 29.11
CA LEU A 500 12.18 -13.92 29.49
C LEU A 500 12.87 -13.21 30.66
N PRO A 501 13.07 -11.88 30.63
CA PRO A 501 13.47 -11.20 31.83
C PRO A 501 12.40 -11.56 32.86
N ARG A 502 12.77 -12.34 33.88
CA ARG A 502 11.98 -12.46 35.10
C ARG A 502 11.87 -11.05 35.64
N ARG A 503 10.86 -10.30 35.21
CA ARG A 503 10.33 -9.18 35.97
C ARG A 503 9.76 -9.81 37.22
N ARG A 504 10.64 -10.04 38.20
CA ARG A 504 10.25 -10.06 39.60
C ARG A 504 9.56 -8.71 39.80
N PHE A 505 8.24 -8.74 39.92
CA PHE A 505 7.50 -7.67 40.57
C PHE A 505 8.00 -7.62 42.03
N ALA A 506 9.14 -6.97 42.25
CA ALA A 506 9.43 -6.40 43.54
C ALA A 506 8.54 -5.16 43.62
N PHE A 507 7.36 -5.33 44.22
CA PHE A 507 6.50 -4.21 44.60
C PHE A 507 7.31 -3.31 45.54
N ASN A 508 7.87 -2.25 44.98
CA ASN A 508 8.79 -1.37 45.68
C ASN A 508 7.94 -0.34 46.45
N TRP A 509 7.54 -0.71 47.67
CA TRP A 509 6.72 0.11 48.59
C TRP A 509 7.23 1.56 48.71
N ARG A 510 8.54 1.79 48.56
CA ARG A 510 9.14 3.13 48.57
C ARG A 510 8.70 4.00 47.39
N ARG A 511 8.50 3.43 46.20
CA ARG A 511 7.98 4.17 45.02
C ARG A 511 6.48 4.46 45.12
N ALA A 512 5.71 3.58 45.74
CA ALA A 512 4.29 3.82 46.02
C ALA A 512 4.10 4.93 47.08
N ILE A 513 4.96 4.97 48.11
CA ILE A 513 4.97 6.04 49.12
C ILE A 513 5.38 7.38 48.49
N ILE A 514 6.41 7.41 47.63
CA ILE A 514 6.82 8.65 46.94
C ILE A 514 5.72 9.15 45.99
N ALA A 515 5.07 8.25 45.24
CA ALA A 515 3.94 8.60 44.37
C ALA A 515 2.74 9.12 45.19
N GLY A 516 2.45 8.52 46.34
CA GLY A 516 1.41 8.99 47.26
C GLY A 516 1.71 10.37 47.88
N ILE A 517 2.96 10.61 48.29
CA ILE A 517 3.39 11.92 48.83
C ILE A 517 3.34 13.01 47.76
N LEU A 518 3.75 12.70 46.52
CA LEU A 518 3.65 13.65 45.39
C LEU A 518 2.20 13.94 45.01
N LEU A 519 1.31 12.95 45.09
CA LEU A 519 -0.12 13.16 44.87
C LEU A 519 -0.72 14.06 45.96
N ILE A 520 -0.39 13.82 47.23
CA ILE A 520 -0.86 14.63 48.36
C ILE A 520 -0.32 16.06 48.24
N ALA A 521 0.95 16.24 47.87
CA ALA A 521 1.56 17.55 47.63
C ALA A 521 0.89 18.29 46.46
N PHE A 522 0.53 17.58 45.39
CA PHE A 522 -0.20 18.15 44.25
C PHE A 522 -1.61 18.62 44.65
N TYR A 523 -2.36 17.80 45.40
CA TYR A 523 -3.71 18.17 45.86
C TYR A 523 -3.69 19.28 46.93
N THR A 524 -2.68 19.33 47.80
CA THR A 524 -2.53 20.43 48.79
C THR A 524 -2.12 21.74 48.12
N LEU A 525 -1.24 21.70 47.11
CA LEU A 525 -0.89 22.88 46.30
C LEU A 525 -2.10 23.39 45.50
N ALA A 526 -2.89 22.48 44.91
CA ALA A 526 -4.12 22.83 44.19
C ALA A 526 -5.21 23.42 45.12
N ALA A 527 -5.31 22.92 46.36
CA ALA A 527 -6.22 23.48 47.36
C ALA A 527 -5.79 24.86 47.85
N LEU A 528 -4.49 25.09 48.07
CA LEU A 528 -3.93 26.39 48.45
C LEU A 528 -4.06 27.43 47.33
N LEU A 529 -3.87 27.02 46.06
CA LEU A 529 -4.11 27.88 44.90
C LEU A 529 -5.58 28.27 44.73
N ARG A 530 -6.53 27.38 45.04
CA ARG A 530 -7.97 27.70 45.04
C ARG A 530 -8.36 28.71 46.12
N VAL A 531 -7.71 28.66 47.29
CA VAL A 531 -7.95 29.64 48.36
C VAL A 531 -7.27 30.98 48.06
N ALA A 532 -6.10 30.98 47.40
CA ALA A 532 -5.38 32.19 47.02
C ALA A 532 -6.00 32.94 45.82
N LEU A 533 -6.72 32.23 44.94
CA LEU A 533 -7.35 32.79 43.73
C LEU A 533 -8.87 33.00 43.87
N GLY A 534 -9.44 32.70 45.04
CA GLY A 534 -10.87 32.81 45.34
C GLY A 534 -11.14 33.70 46.54
N GLY A 535 -10.88 35.00 46.38
CA GLY A 535 -11.40 36.06 47.24
C GLY A 535 -12.54 36.78 46.51
N HIS A 536 -13.76 36.31 46.79
CA HIS A 536 -15.08 36.65 46.24
C HIS A 536 -15.48 35.98 44.91
#